data_AF-A0A7C2FSS6-F1
#
_entry.id   AF-A0A7C2FSS6-F1
#
_cell.length_a   1.000
_cell.length_b   1.000
_cell.length_c   1.000
_cell.angle_alpha   90.00
_cell.angle_beta   90.00
_cell.angle_gamma   90.00
#
_symmetry.space_group_name_H-M   'P 1'
#
loop_
_entity.id
_entity.type
_entity.pdbx_description
1 polymer ?
#
loop_
_entity_poly.entity_id
_entity_poly.type
_entity_poly.pdbx_seq_one_letter_code
_entity_poly.pdbx_strand_id
1 'polypeptide(L)' 'MPEFPSVEWFRAAADLLNASDSFKRLGTCDAEMGVQVGDRYFEIDFEAFEVKDVKEIDAKRAEELDFVLVQSP' A
#
# COMPACT_ATOMS: atom_id res chain seq x y z
N MET A 1 13.01 -13.06 -3.11
CA MET A 1 12.21 -11.83 -2.99
C MET A 1 10.75 -12.22 -3.09
N PRO A 2 9.86 -11.64 -2.29
CA PRO A 2 8.42 -11.86 -2.45
C PRO A 2 7.98 -11.54 -3.89
N GLU A 3 6.89 -12.15 -4.35
CA GLU A 3 6.41 -12.01 -5.73
C GLU A 3 5.35 -10.91 -5.81
N PHE A 4 5.42 -10.06 -6.84
CA PHE A 4 4.39 -9.06 -7.07
C PHE A 4 3.25 -9.68 -7.91
N PRO A 5 1.97 -9.45 -7.57
CA PRO A 5 1.49 -8.79 -6.36
C PRO A 5 1.30 -9.78 -5.20
N SER A 6 1.74 -9.44 -3.99
CA SER A 6 1.45 -10.17 -2.76
C SER A 6 1.55 -9.26 -1.54
N VAL A 7 0.88 -9.62 -0.45
CA VAL A 7 0.98 -8.89 0.82
C VAL A 7 2.44 -8.83 1.28
N GLU A 8 3.17 -9.94 1.15
CA GLU A 8 4.59 -10.02 1.48
C GLU A 8 5.44 -9.06 0.65
N TRP A 9 5.10 -8.86 -0.62
CA TRP A 9 5.79 -7.90 -1.48
C TRP A 9 5.57 -6.47 -1.02
N PHE A 10 4.31 -6.10 -0.75
CA PHE A 10 3.98 -4.76 -0.29
C PHE A 10 4.53 -4.47 1.12
N ARG A 11 4.55 -5.47 2.01
CA ARG A 11 5.21 -5.35 3.32
C ARG A 11 6.72 -5.13 3.19
N ALA A 12 7.39 -5.87 2.31
CA ALA A 12 8.82 -5.65 2.07
C ALA A 12 9.10 -4.24 1.51
N ALA A 13 8.21 -3.71 0.66
CA ALA A 13 8.30 -2.33 0.18
C ALA A 13 8.05 -1.30 1.30
N ALA A 14 7.05 -1.54 2.15
CA ALA A 14 6.75 -0.73 3.33
C ALA A 14 7.95 -0.67 4.29
N ASP A 15 8.59 -1.81 4.59
CA ASP A 15 9.77 -1.88 5.46
C ASP A 15 10.92 -1.00 4.93
N LEU A 16 11.18 -1.05 3.62
CA LEU A 16 12.20 -0.24 2.97
C LEU A 16 11.87 1.26 3.02
N LEU A 17 10.61 1.63 2.81
CA LEU A 17 10.14 3.00 2.86
C LEU A 17 10.19 3.56 4.29
N ASN A 18 9.74 2.80 5.28
CA ASN A 18 9.74 3.19 6.69
C ASN A 18 11.16 3.36 7.26
N ALA A 19 12.13 2.58 6.75
CA ALA A 19 13.54 2.72 7.08
C ALA A 19 14.22 3.94 6.39
N SER A 20 13.53 4.61 5.45
CA SER A 20 14.11 5.69 4.65
C SER A 20 13.91 7.06 5.30
N ASP A 21 15.01 7.68 5.72
CA ASP A 21 14.99 9.07 6.22
C ASP A 21 14.56 10.09 5.15
N SER A 22 14.74 9.75 3.88
CA SER A 22 14.33 10.63 2.77
C SER A 22 12.81 10.72 2.62
N PHE A 23 12.07 9.65 2.92
CA PHE A 23 10.62 9.65 2.87
C PHE A 23 10.02 10.59 3.92
N LYS A 24 10.54 10.57 5.15
CA LYS A 24 10.11 11.45 6.25
C LYS A 24 10.25 12.94 5.91
N ARG A 25 11.16 13.30 5.01
CA ARG A 25 11.37 14.69 4.57
C ARG A 25 10.31 15.18 3.58
N LEU A 26 9.52 14.28 2.98
CA LEU A 26 8.45 14.63 2.05
C LEU A 26 7.19 15.17 2.76
N GLY A 27 7.11 15.01 4.08
CA GLY A 27 5.96 15.42 4.89
C GLY A 27 5.20 14.22 5.44
N THR A 28 3.96 14.45 5.88
CA THR A 28 3.06 13.41 6.37
C THR A 28 2.03 13.02 5.33
N CYS A 29 1.63 11.76 5.33
CA CYS A 29 0.55 11.24 4.51
C CYS A 29 -0.35 10.36 5.39
N ASP A 30 -1.61 10.77 5.55
CA ASP A 30 -2.65 9.96 6.17
C ASP A 30 -3.61 9.55 5.06
N ALA A 31 -3.54 8.30 4.64
CA ALA A 31 -4.38 7.78 3.55
C ALA A 31 -4.52 6.25 3.63
N GLU A 32 -5.75 5.77 3.47
CA GLU A 32 -6.05 4.35 3.22
C GLU A 32 -6.17 4.17 1.70
N MET A 33 -5.12 3.66 1.05
CA MET A 33 -5.08 3.55 -0.42
C MET A 33 -5.07 2.10 -0.91
N GLY A 34 -5.63 1.88 -2.10
CA GLY A 34 -5.71 0.56 -2.72
C GLY A 34 -4.74 0.36 -3.88
N VAL A 35 -4.22 -0.85 -4.07
CA VAL A 35 -3.60 -1.30 -5.32
C VAL A 35 -4.41 -2.46 -5.88
N GLN A 36 -4.92 -2.30 -7.10
CA GLN A 36 -5.59 -3.35 -7.85
C GLN A 36 -4.67 -3.88 -8.94
N VAL A 37 -4.50 -5.20 -9.00
CA VAL A 37 -3.75 -5.90 -10.06
C VAL A 37 -4.60 -7.08 -10.54
N GLY A 38 -5.19 -6.94 -11.73
CA GLY A 38 -6.23 -7.88 -12.18
C GLY A 38 -7.40 -7.93 -11.20
N ASP A 39 -7.69 -9.12 -10.67
CA ASP A 39 -8.79 -9.36 -9.72
C ASP A 39 -8.36 -9.31 -8.24
N ARG A 40 -7.12 -8.90 -7.96
CA ARG A 40 -6.58 -8.82 -6.59
C ARG A 40 -6.48 -7.38 -6.11
N TYR A 41 -6.84 -7.17 -4.85
CA TYR A 41 -6.92 -5.85 -4.24
C TYR A 41 -6.13 -5.83 -2.93
N PHE A 42 -5.30 -4.82 -2.75
CA PHE A 42 -4.47 -4.66 -1.56
C PHE A 42 -4.68 -3.27 -0.98
N GLU A 43 -4.92 -3.19 0.31
CA GLU A 43 -4.99 -1.94 1.07
C GLU A 43 -3.64 -1.67 1.71
N ILE A 44 -3.18 -0.43 1.59
CA ILE A 44 -1.94 0.09 2.16
C ILE A 44 -2.31 1.32 2.98
N ASP A 45 -2.11 1.21 4.29
CA ASP A 45 -2.50 2.24 5.26
C ASP A 45 -1.28 3.10 5.57
N PHE A 46 -1.27 4.34 5.08
CA PHE A 46 -0.29 5.35 5.42
C PHE A 46 -0.75 6.14 6.65
N GLU A 47 0.12 6.27 7.65
CA GLU A 47 -0.12 7.08 8.83
C GLU A 47 1.13 7.89 9.17
N ALA A 48 0.99 9.21 9.23
CA ALA A 48 2.05 10.18 9.45
C ALA A 48 3.25 9.97 8.51
N PHE A 49 4.31 9.32 8.99
CA PHE A 49 5.58 9.16 8.27
C PHE A 49 5.89 7.72 7.84
N GLU A 50 4.90 6.83 7.92
CA GLU A 50 5.10 5.41 7.68
C GLU A 50 3.90 4.76 6.98
N VAL A 51 4.15 3.57 6.43
CA VAL A 51 3.10 2.60 6.13
C VAL A 51 2.89 1.75 7.38
N LYS A 52 1.69 1.81 7.95
CA LYS A 52 1.32 1.13 9.19
C LYS A 52 0.83 -0.30 8.96
N ASP A 53 0.05 -0.52 7.92
CA ASP A 53 -0.50 -1.84 7.61
C ASP A 53 -0.59 -2.09 6.11
N VAL A 54 -0.56 -3.38 5.77
CA VAL A 54 -0.72 -3.90 4.42
C VAL A 54 -1.52 -5.19 4.52
N LYS A 55 -2.63 -5.25 3.79
CA LYS A 55 -3.56 -6.39 3.78
C LYS A 55 -4.20 -6.60 2.41
N GLU A 56 -4.49 -7.85 2.07
CA GLU A 56 -5.32 -8.18 0.91
C GLU A 56 -6.79 -8.00 1.29
N ILE A 57 -7.56 -7.38 0.40
CA ILE A 57 -8.96 -7.00 0.61
C ILE A 57 -9.80 -7.44 -0.59
N ASP A 58 -11.11 -7.26 -0.50
CA ASP A 58 -12.01 -7.45 -1.63
C ASP A 58 -12.33 -6.15 -2.37
N ALA A 59 -12.98 -6.28 -3.53
CA ALA A 59 -13.37 -5.13 -4.36
C ALA A 59 -14.32 -4.18 -3.62
N LYS A 60 -15.16 -4.69 -2.71
CA LYS A 60 -16.12 -3.86 -1.97
C LYS A 60 -15.38 -2.94 -1.00
N ARG A 61 -14.41 -3.46 -0.26
CA ARG A 61 -13.56 -2.63 0.61
C ARG A 61 -12.77 -1.62 -0.21
N ALA A 62 -12.30 -1.99 -1.41
CA ALA A 62 -11.54 -1.10 -2.28
C ALA A 62 -12.33 0.16 -2.70
N GLU A 63 -13.66 0.06 -2.83
CA GLU A 63 -14.55 1.21 -3.12
C GLU A 63 -14.65 2.21 -1.97
N GLU A 64 -14.30 1.81 -0.74
CA GLU A 64 -14.35 2.64 0.46
C GLU A 64 -13.02 3.37 0.74
N LEU A 65 -11.96 3.02 0.02
CA LEU A 65 -10.62 3.61 0.18
C LEU A 65 -10.57 5.03 -0.40
N ASP A 66 -9.60 5.83 0.06
CA ASP A 66 -9.42 7.21 -0.40
C ASP A 66 -9.18 7.28 -1.92
N PHE A 67 -8.41 6.33 -2.43
CA PHE A 67 -8.20 6.10 -3.85
C PHE A 67 -7.62 4.70 -4.11
N VAL A 68 -7.76 4.22 -5.36
CA VAL A 68 -7.19 2.94 -5.82
C VAL A 68 -6.33 3.18 -7.06
N LEU A 69 -5.10 2.67 -7.03
CA LEU A 69 -4.23 2.59 -8.20
C LEU A 69 -4.48 1.28 -8.93
N VAL A 70 -4.95 1.37 -10.18
CA VAL A 70 -5.21 0.20 -11.03
C VAL A 70 -4.01 -0.05 -11.92
N GLN A 71 -3.43 -1.25 -11.82
CA GLN A 71 -2.31 -1.70 -12.64
C GLN A 71 -2.78 -2.72 -13.68
N SER A 72 -2.22 -2.62 -14.88
CA SER A 72 -2.36 -3.68 -15.88
C SER A 72 -1.49 -4.88 -15.45
N PRO A 73 -1.93 -6.13 -15.72
CA PRO A 73 -1.15 -7.33 -15.42
C PRO A 73 0.22 -7.37 -16.12
#